data_AF-A0A7I7JPC0-F1
#
_entry.id   AF-A0A7I7JPC0-F1
#
_cell.length_a   1.000
_cell.length_b   1.000
_cell.length_c   1.000
_cell.angle_alpha   90.00
_cell.angle_beta   90.00
_cell.angle_gamma   90.00
#
_symmetry.space_group_name_H-M   'P 1'
#
loop_
_entity.id
_entity.type
_entity.pdbx_description
1 polymer ?
#
loop_
_entity_poly.entity_id
_entity_poly.type
_entity_poly.pdbx_seq_one_letter_code
_entity_poly.pdbx_strand_id
1 'polypeptide(L)'
;MQQSLRPYITAGIAIVGSGLIAATPVAAPLANVPTARDIALTAGGLPDLVAPWTEVFNAASQNATTLLQNYYLAPGVAFQQVMANQSEYWQSVLDDPSSIPTVMQQIQSNLDAVMTGYTLQNASEDTIAIVNSHTLSGTDLGTLEFGHDLLFQLLPQFLPADQAEFVTPIVDFLASPLSGLIIGSIGPWLSPWVAMMNSIQEGEGFTQIMASWMDGYLNGAKLNLDALIPMINDMGLLPEGTNITHLDFALGGMLSTGTVGVGPYEVTDQAGDLVQVPAVGGSIFNALGISLETGILPGVPIAIDSHAVGPIAAWEAWGQTVGALLGSGWTGKGPVEVSPPWPGIGFPVIPDSWFDDGGVAPDVDPGSSAAMDALAGLDLDDIVNALLGIDI
;
A
#
# COMPACT_ATOMS: atom_id res chain seq x y z
N MET A 1 -8.40 -29.21 46.28
CA MET A 1 -8.40 -28.44 45.01
C MET A 1 -8.21 -26.98 45.39
N GLN A 2 -7.03 -26.36 45.35
CA GLN A 2 -5.97 -26.29 44.34
C GLN A 2 -6.38 -25.51 43.08
N GLN A 3 -5.79 -24.30 43.01
CA GLN A 3 -5.53 -23.37 41.88
C GLN A 3 -6.73 -22.66 41.23
N SER A 4 -6.96 -21.35 41.45
CA SER A 4 -6.13 -20.12 41.25
C SER A 4 -6.36 -19.51 39.86
N LEU A 5 -7.26 -18.51 39.83
CA LEU A 5 -7.33 -17.49 38.79
C LEU A 5 -6.01 -16.73 38.77
N ARG A 6 -5.33 -16.68 37.61
CA ARG A 6 -4.22 -15.76 37.37
C ARG A 6 -4.69 -14.52 36.60
N PRO A 7 -4.32 -13.31 37.06
CA PRO A 7 -4.55 -12.03 36.40
C PRO A 7 -3.35 -11.65 35.51
N TYR A 8 -3.58 -10.90 34.43
CA TYR A 8 -2.51 -10.20 33.71
C TYR A 8 -2.68 -8.68 33.79
N ILE A 9 -1.99 -8.13 34.79
CA ILE A 9 -1.11 -6.95 34.77
C ILE A 9 -1.60 -5.72 33.98
N THR A 10 -2.24 -4.80 34.70
CA THR A 10 -2.19 -3.35 34.45
C THR A 10 -0.96 -2.80 35.18
N ALA A 11 0.08 -2.42 34.45
CA ALA A 11 1.24 -1.70 35.01
C ALA A 11 1.08 -0.20 34.74
N GLY A 12 0.50 0.51 35.71
CA GLY A 12 0.58 1.97 35.77
C GLY A 12 1.94 2.40 36.31
N ILE A 13 2.64 3.26 35.59
CA ILE A 13 3.91 3.85 36.04
C ILE A 13 3.59 4.99 37.02
N ALA A 14 3.97 4.83 38.28
CA ALA A 14 3.95 5.88 39.29
C ALA A 14 5.26 6.68 39.26
N ILE A 15 5.18 7.98 38.93
CA ILE A 15 6.30 8.91 39.05
C ILE A 15 6.33 9.45 40.49
N VAL A 16 7.40 9.14 41.22
CA VAL A 16 7.66 9.66 42.56
C VAL A 16 8.22 11.08 42.43
N GLY A 17 7.44 12.08 42.83
CA GLY A 17 7.89 13.46 43.03
C GLY A 17 8.43 13.66 44.44
N SER A 18 9.71 13.99 44.58
CA SER A 18 10.29 14.45 45.84
C SER A 18 10.91 15.84 45.66
N GLY A 19 10.16 16.88 46.01
CA GLY A 19 10.65 18.23 46.20
C GLY A 19 10.57 18.59 47.68
N LEU A 20 11.72 18.87 48.30
CA LEU A 20 11.79 19.52 49.61
C LEU A 20 12.89 20.58 49.57
N ILE A 21 12.47 21.85 49.70
CA ILE A 21 13.30 23.04 49.91
C ILE A 21 13.40 23.29 51.42
N ALA A 22 14.59 23.61 51.94
CA ALA A 22 14.75 24.66 52.98
C ALA A 22 16.22 25.04 53.30
N ALA A 23 16.52 26.33 53.02
CA ALA A 23 17.30 27.33 53.78
C ALA A 23 18.84 27.24 54.00
N THR A 24 19.50 28.35 53.64
CA THR A 24 20.91 28.83 53.81
C THR A 24 21.17 29.38 55.25
N PRO A 25 22.38 29.82 55.74
CA PRO A 25 23.56 30.45 55.07
C PRO A 25 24.96 30.00 55.64
N VAL A 26 26.18 30.42 55.23
CA VAL A 26 26.85 31.74 55.09
C VAL A 26 28.15 31.58 54.24
N ALA A 27 28.57 32.68 53.61
CA ALA A 27 29.54 32.83 52.50
C ALA A 27 31.03 32.46 52.72
N ALA A 28 31.68 32.08 51.63
CA ALA A 28 33.09 32.37 51.33
C ALA A 28 33.17 33.04 49.93
N PRO A 29 33.90 34.16 49.75
CA PRO A 29 34.04 34.77 48.43
C PRO A 29 35.04 33.95 47.63
N LEU A 30 34.60 33.35 46.52
CA LEU A 30 35.52 32.63 45.63
C LEU A 30 35.46 33.18 44.20
N ALA A 31 36.69 33.33 43.71
CA ALA A 31 37.20 33.90 42.48
C ALA A 31 36.26 33.97 41.27
N ASN A 32 36.46 35.05 40.50
CA ASN A 32 35.86 35.37 39.21
C ASN A 32 35.68 34.13 38.30
N VAL A 33 34.51 33.50 38.39
CA VAL A 33 34.06 32.42 37.51
C VAL A 33 33.64 33.08 36.19
N PRO A 34 34.01 32.54 35.01
CA PRO A 34 33.47 33.01 33.74
C PRO A 34 31.94 33.06 33.87
N THR A 35 31.34 34.20 33.53
CA THR A 35 29.89 34.39 33.52
C THR A 35 29.26 33.18 32.83
N ALA A 36 28.60 32.33 33.60
CA ALA A 36 27.64 31.40 33.05
C ALA A 36 26.67 32.27 32.27
N ARG A 37 26.64 32.11 30.94
CA ARG A 37 25.51 32.64 30.18
C ARG A 37 24.30 31.91 30.74
N ASP A 38 23.50 32.61 31.52
CA ASP A 38 22.13 32.20 31.78
C ASP A 38 21.45 32.12 30.41
N ILE A 39 21.44 30.91 29.84
CA ILE A 39 20.46 30.58 28.82
C ILE A 39 19.16 30.48 29.60
N ALA A 40 18.50 31.63 29.77
CA ALA A 40 17.12 31.64 30.19
C ALA A 40 16.37 30.81 29.16
N LEU A 41 15.89 29.64 29.58
CA LEU A 41 14.94 28.82 28.84
C LEU A 41 13.64 29.63 28.75
N THR A 42 13.61 30.60 27.84
CA THR A 42 12.42 31.41 27.50
C THR A 42 11.50 30.69 26.53
N ALA A 43 11.81 29.44 26.16
CA ALA A 43 10.86 28.55 25.48
C ALA A 43 9.91 27.96 26.54
N GLY A 44 8.60 28.13 26.36
CA GLY A 44 7.57 28.05 27.40
C GLY A 44 7.42 26.66 28.04
N GLY A 45 8.09 26.45 29.17
CA GLY A 45 7.79 25.32 30.07
C GLY A 45 7.92 23.92 29.44
N LEU A 46 7.54 22.92 30.23
CA LEU A 46 7.49 21.51 29.79
C LEU A 46 6.54 21.26 28.60
N PRO A 47 5.35 21.90 28.50
CA PRO A 47 4.42 21.68 27.39
C PRO A 47 5.01 22.01 26.01
N ASP A 48 5.69 23.14 25.86
CA ASP A 48 6.29 23.54 24.56
C ASP A 48 7.49 22.65 24.19
N LEU A 49 8.15 22.05 25.20
CA LEU A 49 9.25 21.09 24.98
C LEU A 49 8.76 19.74 24.44
N VAL A 50 7.54 19.33 24.76
CA VAL A 50 6.99 18.02 24.34
C VAL A 50 6.01 18.13 23.16
N ALA A 51 5.62 19.34 22.76
CA ALA A 51 4.68 19.56 21.67
C ALA A 51 5.13 18.92 20.34
N PRO A 52 6.39 19.13 19.86
CA PRO A 52 6.83 18.51 18.60
C PRO A 52 6.77 16.98 18.64
N TRP A 53 7.12 16.37 19.79
CA TRP A 53 7.02 14.93 19.97
C TRP A 53 5.58 14.42 19.94
N THR A 54 4.67 15.19 20.54
CA THR A 54 3.24 14.85 20.56
C THR A 54 2.67 14.84 19.14
N GLU A 55 3.07 15.78 18.29
CA GLU A 55 2.68 15.83 16.89
C GLU A 55 3.19 14.61 16.11
N VAL A 56 4.47 14.28 16.26
CA VAL A 56 5.08 13.08 15.64
C VAL A 56 4.34 11.80 16.04
N PHE A 57 4.06 11.63 17.34
CA PHE A 57 3.35 10.45 17.84
C PHE A 57 1.89 10.40 17.38
N ASN A 58 1.21 11.55 17.30
CA ASN A 58 -0.17 11.59 16.82
C ASN A 58 -0.27 11.25 15.33
N ALA A 59 0.62 11.79 14.49
CA ALA A 59 0.69 11.45 13.08
C ALA A 59 1.01 9.95 12.89
N ALA A 60 2.00 9.44 13.63
CA ALA A 60 2.35 8.03 13.61
C ALA A 60 1.19 7.14 14.06
N SER A 61 0.43 7.55 15.09
CA SER A 61 -0.73 6.80 15.59
C SER A 61 -1.87 6.76 14.57
N GLN A 62 -2.14 7.87 13.86
CA GLN A 62 -3.15 7.91 12.81
C GLN A 62 -2.76 6.99 11.65
N ASN A 63 -1.52 7.13 11.17
CA ASN A 63 -0.93 6.30 10.13
C ASN A 63 -0.99 4.79 10.49
N ALA A 64 -0.54 4.44 11.69
CA ALA A 64 -0.59 3.07 12.19
C ALA A 64 -2.03 2.53 12.30
N THR A 65 -3.00 3.39 12.65
CA THR A 65 -4.41 3.00 12.70
C THR A 65 -4.93 2.65 11.30
N THR A 66 -4.63 3.47 10.30
CA THR A 66 -5.00 3.21 8.90
C THR A 66 -4.39 1.91 8.38
N LEU A 67 -3.10 1.66 8.66
CA LEU A 67 -2.42 0.41 8.27
C LEU A 67 -3.05 -0.80 8.96
N LEU A 68 -3.27 -0.73 10.28
CA LEU A 68 -3.91 -1.82 11.02
C LEU A 68 -5.33 -2.10 10.49
N GLN A 69 -6.11 -1.06 10.20
CA GLN A 69 -7.43 -1.23 9.61
C GLN A 69 -7.34 -1.92 8.25
N ASN A 70 -6.44 -1.50 7.37
CA ASN A 70 -6.21 -2.15 6.06
C ASN A 70 -5.81 -3.62 6.21
N TYR A 71 -4.87 -3.91 7.10
CA TYR A 71 -4.45 -5.28 7.39
C TYR A 71 -5.63 -6.14 7.87
N TYR A 72 -6.49 -5.60 8.74
CA TYR A 72 -7.64 -6.31 9.28
C TYR A 72 -8.82 -6.44 8.31
N LEU A 73 -8.84 -5.73 7.18
CA LEU A 73 -9.85 -5.95 6.13
C LEU A 73 -9.82 -7.40 5.64
N ALA A 74 -8.65 -7.88 5.23
CA ALA A 74 -8.44 -9.29 4.89
C ALA A 74 -6.95 -9.64 5.06
N PRO A 75 -6.55 -10.16 6.24
CA PRO A 75 -5.17 -10.56 6.47
C PRO A 75 -4.69 -11.59 5.45
N GLY A 76 -3.70 -11.23 4.64
CA GLY A 76 -3.20 -12.10 3.57
C GLY A 76 -4.20 -12.31 2.42
N VAL A 77 -4.93 -11.26 2.02
CA VAL A 77 -5.94 -11.29 0.94
C VAL A 77 -5.46 -12.01 -0.33
N ALA A 78 -4.20 -11.82 -0.74
CA ALA A 78 -3.59 -12.55 -1.85
C ALA A 78 -3.69 -14.08 -1.68
N PHE A 79 -3.31 -14.59 -0.51
CA PHE A 79 -3.38 -16.01 -0.20
C PHE A 79 -4.82 -16.50 -0.09
N GLN A 80 -5.70 -15.70 0.53
CA GLN A 80 -7.12 -16.02 0.59
C GLN A 80 -7.71 -16.16 -0.81
N GLN A 81 -7.36 -15.27 -1.74
CA GLN A 81 -7.82 -15.33 -3.12
C GLN A 81 -7.25 -16.52 -3.89
N VAL A 82 -5.98 -16.87 -3.70
CA VAL A 82 -5.41 -18.11 -4.27
C VAL A 82 -6.23 -19.32 -3.80
N MET A 83 -6.52 -19.41 -2.49
CA MET A 83 -7.29 -20.54 -1.95
C MET A 83 -8.75 -20.57 -2.46
N ALA A 84 -9.39 -19.40 -2.61
CA ALA A 84 -10.72 -19.29 -3.20
C ALA A 84 -10.73 -19.79 -4.65
N ASN A 85 -9.79 -19.32 -5.47
CA ASN A 85 -9.65 -19.73 -6.87
C ASN A 85 -9.40 -21.24 -7.00
N GLN A 86 -8.50 -21.80 -6.17
CA GLN A 86 -8.25 -23.24 -6.20
C GLN A 86 -9.51 -24.05 -5.88
N SER A 87 -10.32 -23.63 -4.91
CA SER A 87 -11.58 -24.33 -4.57
C SER A 87 -12.58 -24.29 -5.73
N GLU A 88 -12.69 -23.14 -6.40
CA GLU A 88 -13.56 -22.96 -7.57
C GLU A 88 -13.10 -23.81 -8.76
N TYR A 89 -11.78 -23.88 -9.01
CA TYR A 89 -11.22 -24.74 -10.05
C TYR A 89 -11.54 -26.21 -9.81
N TRP A 90 -11.39 -26.68 -8.56
CA TRP A 90 -11.75 -28.05 -8.21
C TRP A 90 -13.23 -28.33 -8.43
N GLN A 91 -14.10 -27.42 -7.99
CA GLN A 91 -15.53 -27.58 -8.19
C GLN A 91 -15.91 -27.59 -9.67
N SER A 92 -15.32 -26.70 -10.48
CA SER A 92 -15.54 -26.64 -11.93
C SER A 92 -15.15 -27.94 -12.65
N VAL A 93 -14.01 -28.54 -12.29
CA VAL A 93 -13.57 -29.82 -12.86
C VAL A 93 -14.44 -30.99 -12.40
N LEU A 94 -14.89 -31.00 -11.14
CA LEU A 94 -15.79 -32.02 -10.62
C LEU A 94 -17.20 -31.93 -11.22
N ASP A 95 -17.71 -30.71 -11.44
CA ASP A 95 -19.03 -30.49 -12.03
C ASP A 95 -19.02 -30.75 -13.53
N ASP A 96 -17.94 -30.39 -14.23
CA ASP A 96 -17.75 -30.63 -15.66
C ASP A 96 -16.26 -30.86 -15.99
N PRO A 97 -15.83 -32.12 -16.20
CA PRO A 97 -14.45 -32.43 -16.59
C PRO A 97 -14.00 -31.79 -17.91
N SER A 98 -14.93 -31.35 -18.77
CA SER A 98 -14.58 -30.63 -20.00
C SER A 98 -14.12 -29.19 -19.75
N SER A 99 -14.27 -28.68 -18.52
CA SER A 99 -13.80 -27.36 -18.10
C SER A 99 -12.29 -27.27 -17.88
N ILE A 100 -11.56 -28.39 -17.83
CA ILE A 100 -10.11 -28.44 -17.60
C ILE A 100 -9.32 -27.46 -18.49
N PRO A 101 -9.55 -27.35 -19.81
CA PRO A 101 -8.84 -26.39 -20.64
C PRO A 101 -9.10 -24.94 -20.24
N THR A 102 -10.30 -24.61 -19.76
CA THR A 102 -10.68 -23.27 -19.29
C THR A 102 -10.00 -22.96 -17.96
N VAL A 103 -10.01 -23.90 -17.02
CA VAL A 103 -9.31 -23.79 -15.73
C VAL A 103 -7.80 -23.58 -15.95
N MET A 104 -7.19 -24.35 -16.85
CA MET A 104 -5.76 -24.19 -17.17
C MET A 104 -5.45 -22.83 -17.81
N GLN A 105 -6.34 -22.29 -18.64
CA GLN A 105 -6.21 -20.92 -19.17
C GLN A 105 -6.32 -19.87 -18.08
N GLN A 106 -7.25 -20.03 -17.13
CA GLN A 106 -7.41 -19.12 -15.99
C GLN A 106 -6.18 -19.14 -15.07
N ILE A 107 -5.63 -20.32 -14.76
CA ILE A 107 -4.39 -20.44 -13.98
C ILE A 107 -3.23 -19.71 -14.68
N GLN A 108 -3.07 -19.90 -15.99
CA GLN A 108 -2.04 -19.22 -16.78
C GLN A 108 -2.24 -17.71 -16.79
N SER A 109 -3.47 -17.24 -17.03
CA SER A 109 -3.81 -15.82 -17.03
C SER A 109 -3.56 -15.17 -15.67
N ASN A 110 -3.94 -15.84 -14.59
CA ASN A 110 -3.72 -15.35 -13.22
C ASN A 110 -2.24 -15.29 -12.86
N LEU A 111 -1.47 -16.31 -13.25
CA LEU A 111 -0.02 -16.33 -13.05
C LEU A 111 0.65 -15.20 -13.85
N ASP A 112 0.27 -15.02 -15.11
CA ASP A 112 0.80 -13.95 -15.97
C ASP A 112 0.50 -12.56 -15.40
N ALA A 113 -0.74 -12.32 -14.99
CA ALA A 113 -1.17 -11.06 -14.38
C ALA A 113 -0.39 -10.74 -13.09
N VAL A 114 -0.21 -11.71 -12.20
CA VAL A 114 0.54 -11.51 -10.94
C VAL A 114 2.04 -11.29 -11.22
N MET A 115 2.64 -12.07 -12.12
CA MET A 115 4.07 -11.97 -12.42
C MET A 115 4.44 -10.69 -13.13
N THR A 116 3.67 -10.30 -14.16
CA THR A 116 3.88 -9.06 -14.89
C THR A 116 3.45 -7.86 -14.05
N GLY A 117 2.36 -7.96 -13.28
CA GLY A 117 1.84 -6.91 -12.42
C GLY A 117 2.80 -6.44 -11.33
N TYR A 118 3.72 -7.30 -10.87
CA TYR A 118 4.72 -6.93 -9.86
C TYR A 118 5.68 -5.81 -10.33
N THR A 119 6.02 -5.80 -11.61
CA THR A 119 7.00 -4.85 -12.19
C THR A 119 6.42 -3.99 -13.31
N LEU A 120 5.19 -4.28 -13.72
CA LEU A 120 4.52 -3.78 -14.92
C LEU A 120 5.27 -4.02 -16.23
N GLN A 121 6.32 -4.84 -16.23
CA GLN A 121 7.06 -5.16 -17.45
C GLN A 121 6.28 -6.17 -18.29
N ASN A 122 6.00 -5.81 -19.55
CA ASN A 122 5.21 -6.61 -20.49
C ASN A 122 3.82 -7.01 -19.95
N ALA A 123 3.25 -6.20 -19.06
CA ALA A 123 1.92 -6.43 -18.52
C ALA A 123 0.83 -6.14 -19.56
N SER A 124 -0.29 -6.87 -19.48
CA SER A 124 -1.48 -6.56 -20.29
C SER A 124 -2.10 -5.23 -19.86
N GLU A 125 -2.89 -4.60 -20.74
CA GLU A 125 -3.60 -3.35 -20.42
C GLU A 125 -4.48 -3.48 -19.17
N ASP A 126 -5.17 -4.62 -19.01
CA ASP A 126 -6.00 -4.92 -17.83
C ASP A 126 -5.15 -5.01 -16.55
N THR A 127 -3.98 -5.66 -16.63
CA THR A 127 -3.04 -5.76 -15.50
C THR A 127 -2.52 -4.39 -15.11
N ILE A 128 -2.12 -3.56 -16.10
CA ILE A 128 -1.66 -2.18 -15.88
C ILE A 128 -2.77 -1.36 -15.21
N ALA A 129 -4.01 -1.46 -15.68
CA ALA A 129 -5.13 -0.71 -15.12
C ALA A 129 -5.41 -1.09 -13.65
N ILE A 130 -5.43 -2.39 -13.33
CA ILE A 130 -5.62 -2.87 -11.95
C ILE A 130 -4.47 -2.39 -11.08
N VAL A 131 -3.23 -2.64 -11.48
CA VAL A 131 -2.05 -2.25 -10.69
C VAL A 131 -1.99 -0.75 -10.47
N ASN A 132 -2.16 0.06 -11.52
CA ASN A 132 -2.12 1.52 -11.43
C ASN A 132 -3.15 2.07 -10.45
N SER A 133 -4.34 1.44 -10.34
CA SER A 133 -5.32 1.86 -9.34
C SER A 133 -4.80 1.69 -7.91
N HIS A 134 -3.99 0.66 -7.65
CA HIS A 134 -3.39 0.36 -6.34
C HIS A 134 -2.01 0.98 -6.12
N THR A 135 -1.42 1.63 -7.12
CA THR A 135 -0.07 2.20 -7.01
C THR A 135 0.00 3.68 -7.28
N LEU A 136 -0.91 4.25 -8.08
CA LEU A 136 -0.96 5.67 -8.44
C LEU A 136 -2.07 6.41 -7.69
N SER A 137 -1.82 7.63 -7.22
CA SER A 137 -2.88 8.45 -6.62
C SER A 137 -3.93 8.83 -7.66
N GLY A 138 -5.20 8.81 -7.27
CA GLY A 138 -6.32 9.08 -8.17
C GLY A 138 -6.60 10.57 -8.36
N THR A 139 -7.10 10.92 -9.54
CA THR A 139 -7.61 12.26 -9.86
C THR A 139 -9.09 12.36 -9.52
N ASP A 140 -9.47 13.42 -8.81
CA ASP A 140 -10.85 13.82 -8.54
C ASP A 140 -11.18 15.19 -9.17
N LEU A 141 -11.90 15.14 -10.30
CA LEU A 141 -12.34 16.35 -11.01
C LEU A 141 -13.43 17.13 -10.27
N GLY A 142 -14.11 16.53 -9.29
CA GLY A 142 -15.12 17.18 -8.46
C GLY A 142 -14.51 18.17 -7.47
N THR A 143 -13.31 17.86 -6.96
CA THR A 143 -12.53 18.72 -6.05
C THR A 143 -11.40 19.47 -6.76
N LEU A 144 -11.16 19.19 -8.06
CA LEU A 144 -10.02 19.66 -8.84
C LEU A 144 -8.66 19.17 -8.26
N GLU A 145 -8.67 18.00 -7.64
CA GLU A 145 -7.47 17.33 -7.13
C GLU A 145 -6.91 16.43 -8.23
N PHE A 146 -5.67 16.68 -8.64
CA PHE A 146 -5.01 15.93 -9.69
C PHE A 146 -4.06 14.89 -9.10
N GLY A 147 -4.23 13.63 -9.50
CA GLY A 147 -3.43 12.50 -9.06
C GLY A 147 -2.35 12.11 -10.05
N HIS A 148 -1.52 11.16 -9.61
CA HIS A 148 -0.49 10.55 -10.46
C HIS A 148 -1.08 9.72 -11.60
N ASP A 149 -2.33 9.26 -11.50
CA ASP A 149 -3.02 8.58 -12.59
C ASP A 149 -3.20 9.49 -13.82
N LEU A 150 -3.42 10.79 -13.63
CA LEU A 150 -3.49 11.78 -14.71
C LEU A 150 -2.11 12.02 -15.31
N LEU A 151 -1.09 12.21 -14.47
CA LEU A 151 0.28 12.42 -14.96
C LEU A 151 0.74 11.22 -15.79
N PHE A 152 0.49 10.01 -15.31
CA PHE A 152 0.82 8.77 -16.02
C PHE A 152 0.12 8.68 -17.39
N GLN A 153 -1.16 9.04 -17.46
CA GLN A 153 -1.92 9.06 -18.71
C GLN A 153 -1.46 10.15 -19.69
N LEU A 154 -1.03 11.31 -19.19
CA LEU A 154 -0.56 12.41 -20.03
C LEU A 154 0.90 12.24 -20.44
N LEU A 155 1.71 11.47 -19.71
CA LEU A 155 3.14 11.32 -19.93
C LEU A 155 3.51 10.92 -21.38
N PRO A 156 2.82 9.96 -22.03
CA PRO A 156 3.07 9.63 -23.44
C PRO A 156 2.90 10.81 -24.40
N GLN A 157 2.08 11.81 -24.06
CA GLN A 157 1.87 13.01 -24.90
C GLN A 157 3.04 14.00 -24.82
N PHE A 158 3.83 13.94 -23.75
CA PHE A 158 5.02 14.78 -23.57
C PHE A 158 6.30 14.12 -24.11
N LEU A 159 6.25 12.81 -24.41
CA LEU A 159 7.39 12.09 -24.93
C LEU A 159 7.49 12.23 -26.46
N PRO A 160 8.69 12.53 -27.00
CA PRO A 160 8.96 12.37 -28.42
C PRO A 160 8.68 10.94 -28.89
N ALA A 161 8.09 10.79 -30.09
CA ALA A 161 7.66 9.49 -30.61
C ALA A 161 8.80 8.47 -30.76
N ASP A 162 10.05 8.93 -30.88
CA ASP A 162 11.26 8.11 -30.97
C ASP A 162 11.80 7.65 -29.59
N GLN A 163 11.28 8.20 -28.49
CA GLN A 163 11.72 7.87 -27.13
C GLN A 163 10.68 7.10 -26.31
N ALA A 164 9.42 7.06 -26.75
CA ALA A 164 8.33 6.38 -26.05
C ALA A 164 8.64 4.90 -25.79
N GLU A 165 9.21 4.18 -26.75
CA GLU A 165 9.57 2.76 -26.62
C GLU A 165 10.61 2.51 -25.50
N PHE A 166 11.48 3.48 -25.23
CA PHE A 166 12.49 3.38 -24.18
C PHE A 166 11.99 3.87 -22.81
N VAL A 167 11.15 4.91 -22.78
CA VAL A 167 10.71 5.55 -21.53
C VAL A 167 9.52 4.85 -20.91
N THR A 168 8.59 4.30 -21.70
CA THR A 168 7.40 3.62 -21.18
C THR A 168 7.75 2.50 -20.20
N PRO A 169 8.68 1.55 -20.49
CA PRO A 169 9.04 0.50 -19.54
C PRO A 169 9.61 1.05 -18.21
N ILE A 170 10.32 2.18 -18.27
CA ILE A 170 10.84 2.84 -17.07
C ILE A 170 9.69 3.42 -16.25
N VAL A 171 8.76 4.12 -16.90
CA VAL A 171 7.61 4.74 -16.21
C VAL A 171 6.68 3.67 -15.65
N ASP A 172 6.42 2.60 -16.39
CA ASP A 172 5.69 1.42 -15.91
C ASP A 172 6.37 0.83 -14.68
N PHE A 173 7.69 0.66 -14.71
CA PHE A 173 8.43 0.22 -13.53
C PHE A 173 8.27 1.21 -12.37
N LEU A 174 8.39 2.51 -12.59
CA LEU A 174 8.25 3.53 -11.54
C LEU A 174 6.84 3.60 -10.97
N ALA A 175 5.82 3.20 -11.73
CA ALA A 175 4.43 3.07 -11.30
C ALA A 175 4.14 1.68 -10.68
N SER A 176 5.08 0.73 -10.74
CA SER A 176 4.85 -0.65 -10.30
C SER A 176 4.85 -0.82 -8.78
N PRO A 177 4.24 -1.91 -8.25
CA PRO A 177 4.30 -2.25 -6.83
C PRO A 177 5.73 -2.48 -6.33
N LEU A 178 6.60 -3.08 -7.16
CA LEU A 178 8.01 -3.27 -6.81
C LEU A 178 8.71 -1.93 -6.54
N SER A 179 8.43 -0.88 -7.33
CA SER A 179 8.99 0.44 -7.05
C SER A 179 8.52 0.99 -5.70
N GLY A 180 7.25 0.81 -5.36
CA GLY A 180 6.67 1.14 -4.06
C GLY A 180 7.36 0.42 -2.90
N LEU A 181 7.63 -0.88 -3.06
CA LEU A 181 8.39 -1.67 -2.09
C LEU A 181 9.83 -1.18 -1.95
N ILE A 182 10.51 -0.87 -3.06
CA ILE A 182 11.88 -0.35 -3.03
C ILE A 182 11.91 0.99 -2.29
N ILE A 183 11.08 1.95 -2.68
CA ILE A 183 11.11 3.28 -2.06
C ILE A 183 10.60 3.26 -0.62
N GLY A 184 9.58 2.44 -0.32
CA GLY A 184 9.12 2.25 1.05
C GLY A 184 10.17 1.57 1.93
N SER A 185 11.01 0.70 1.39
CA SER A 185 12.10 0.08 2.16
C SER A 185 13.28 1.02 2.45
N ILE A 186 13.57 1.94 1.52
CA ILE A 186 14.70 2.87 1.62
C ILE A 186 14.29 4.17 2.32
N GLY A 187 13.03 4.60 2.15
CA GLY A 187 12.47 5.82 2.70
C GLY A 187 12.80 6.04 4.18
N PRO A 188 12.52 5.08 5.10
CA PRO A 188 12.75 5.26 6.54
C PRO A 188 14.21 5.49 6.92
N TRP A 189 15.16 5.19 6.03
CA TRP A 189 16.57 5.44 6.23
C TRP A 189 17.00 6.84 5.78
N LEU A 190 16.32 7.41 4.79
CA LEU A 190 16.65 8.70 4.20
C LEU A 190 15.80 9.84 4.76
N SER A 191 14.51 9.60 5.00
CA SER A 191 13.56 10.58 5.51
C SER A 191 13.95 11.23 6.84
N PRO A 192 14.59 10.56 7.84
CA PRO A 192 15.01 11.22 9.07
C PRO A 192 16.03 12.33 8.81
N TRP A 193 16.94 12.12 7.85
CA TRP A 193 17.95 13.10 7.48
C TRP A 193 17.34 14.27 6.74
N VAL A 194 16.40 14.01 5.84
CA VAL A 194 15.69 15.06 5.10
C VAL A 194 14.86 15.92 6.06
N ALA A 195 14.07 15.31 6.95
CA ALA A 195 13.29 16.04 7.95
C ALA A 195 14.19 16.91 8.86
N MET A 196 15.30 16.34 9.34
CA MET A 196 16.26 17.08 10.15
C MET A 196 16.92 18.23 9.37
N MET A 197 17.29 18.02 8.10
CA MET A 197 17.85 19.07 7.25
C MET A 197 16.85 20.18 6.96
N ASN A 198 15.57 19.86 6.76
CA ASN A 198 14.51 20.85 6.57
C ASN A 198 14.34 21.69 7.84
N SER A 199 14.22 21.03 8.99
CA SER A 199 14.13 21.66 10.32
C SER A 199 15.32 22.61 10.62
N ILE A 200 16.55 22.21 10.24
CA ILE A 200 17.74 23.07 10.36
C ILE A 200 17.67 24.28 9.43
N GLN A 201 17.22 24.10 8.18
CA GLN A 201 17.10 25.18 7.19
C GLN A 201 16.01 26.18 7.58
N GLU A 202 14.94 25.71 8.20
CA GLU A 202 13.84 26.52 8.73
C GLU A 202 14.23 27.25 10.03
N GLY A 203 15.41 26.95 10.60
CA GLY A 203 15.93 27.62 11.78
C GLY A 203 15.22 27.22 13.06
N GLU A 204 14.65 26.01 13.11
CA GLU A 204 13.90 25.52 14.25
C GLU A 204 14.79 25.27 15.49
N GLY A 205 14.14 25.18 16.66
CA GLY A 205 14.82 24.87 17.91
C GLY A 205 15.39 23.45 17.96
N PHE A 206 16.36 23.21 18.85
CA PHE A 206 16.97 21.89 19.02
C PHE A 206 15.95 20.77 19.26
N THR A 207 14.89 21.05 20.02
CA THR A 207 13.82 20.09 20.31
C THR A 207 13.07 19.66 19.05
N GLN A 208 12.76 20.61 18.17
CA GLN A 208 12.13 20.36 16.87
C GLN A 208 13.05 19.57 15.95
N ILE A 209 14.34 19.93 15.89
CA ILE A 209 15.35 19.19 15.11
C ILE A 209 15.46 17.72 15.58
N MET A 210 15.38 17.48 16.89
CA MET A 210 15.41 16.10 17.41
C MET A 210 14.10 15.35 17.15
N ALA A 211 12.96 16.03 17.22
CA ALA A 211 11.65 15.42 16.92
C ALA A 211 11.50 15.13 15.42
N SER A 212 11.99 16.02 14.54
CA SER A 212 11.90 15.88 13.08
C SER A 212 12.65 14.67 12.56
N TRP A 213 13.75 14.27 13.20
CA TRP A 213 14.40 13.00 12.87
C TRP A 213 13.45 11.80 13.09
N MET A 214 12.76 11.77 14.24
CA MET A 214 11.78 10.70 14.54
C MET A 214 10.55 10.81 13.64
N ASP A 215 10.13 12.04 13.32
CA ASP A 215 9.05 12.28 12.37
C ASP A 215 9.37 11.72 11.00
N GLY A 216 10.54 12.04 10.46
CA GLY A 216 11.03 11.48 9.22
C GLY A 216 11.04 9.95 9.28
N TYR A 217 11.54 9.36 10.36
CA TYR A 217 11.60 7.91 10.52
C TYR A 217 10.22 7.23 10.52
N LEU A 218 9.22 7.80 11.19
CA LEU A 218 7.90 7.20 11.33
C LEU A 218 6.94 7.61 10.22
N ASN A 219 6.88 8.90 9.90
CA ASN A 219 5.86 9.52 9.06
C ASN A 219 6.39 9.95 7.68
N GLY A 220 7.70 10.06 7.51
CA GLY A 220 8.35 10.44 6.25
C GLY A 220 8.70 11.93 6.17
N ALA A 221 9.28 12.34 5.04
CA ALA A 221 9.71 13.71 4.80
C ALA A 221 9.68 14.04 3.31
N LYS A 222 9.44 15.32 2.97
CA LYS A 222 9.53 15.82 1.59
C LYS A 222 10.86 16.50 1.35
N LEU A 223 11.55 16.10 0.29
CA LEU A 223 12.76 16.75 -0.20
C LEU A 223 12.38 17.78 -1.25
N ASN A 224 12.63 19.06 -0.98
CA ASN A 224 12.42 20.12 -1.96
C ASN A 224 13.48 20.03 -3.09
N LEU A 225 13.02 20.02 -4.34
CA LEU A 225 13.83 19.93 -5.55
C LEU A 225 13.71 21.19 -6.44
N ASP A 226 13.21 22.31 -5.90
CA ASP A 226 13.01 23.56 -6.65
C ASP A 226 14.31 24.11 -7.24
N ALA A 227 15.46 23.78 -6.64
CA ALA A 227 16.77 24.11 -7.18
C ALA A 227 17.05 23.48 -8.56
N LEU A 228 16.33 22.41 -8.93
CA LEU A 228 16.45 21.74 -10.23
C LEU A 228 15.55 22.36 -11.30
N ILE A 229 14.54 23.15 -10.91
CA ILE A 229 13.56 23.74 -11.83
C ILE A 229 14.23 24.56 -12.95
N PRO A 230 15.22 25.45 -12.69
CA PRO A 230 15.86 26.21 -13.76
C PRO A 230 16.51 25.31 -14.81
N MET A 231 17.17 24.24 -14.37
CA MET A 231 17.82 23.27 -15.26
C MET A 231 16.78 22.50 -16.08
N ILE A 232 15.67 22.08 -15.48
CA ILE A 232 14.61 21.32 -16.18
C ILE A 232 13.90 22.20 -17.21
N ASN A 233 13.60 23.46 -16.88
CA ASN A 233 12.97 24.39 -17.80
C ASN A 233 13.88 24.69 -19.01
N ASP A 234 15.20 24.77 -18.81
CA ASP A 234 16.18 24.98 -19.89
C ASP A 234 16.29 23.77 -20.85
N MET A 235 15.86 22.57 -20.42
CA MET A 235 15.86 21.38 -21.29
C MET A 235 14.77 21.40 -22.36
N GLY A 236 13.78 22.31 -22.26
CA GLY A 236 12.71 22.44 -23.26
C GLY A 236 11.80 21.22 -23.37
N LEU A 237 11.70 20.43 -22.30
CA LEU A 237 10.89 19.19 -22.26
C LEU A 237 9.38 19.47 -22.13
N LEU A 238 9.00 20.67 -21.69
CA LEU A 238 7.61 21.05 -21.49
C LEU A 238 7.07 21.78 -22.72
N PRO A 239 5.76 21.66 -23.05
CA PRO A 239 5.16 22.43 -24.13
C PRO A 239 5.29 23.94 -23.91
N GLU A 240 5.32 24.70 -25.00
CA GLU A 240 5.40 26.16 -24.94
C GLU A 240 4.30 26.74 -24.05
N GLY A 241 4.70 27.58 -23.09
CA GLY A 241 3.79 28.19 -22.11
C GLY A 241 3.46 27.33 -20.88
N THR A 242 4.17 26.21 -20.67
CA THR A 242 4.10 25.42 -19.42
C THR A 242 5.40 25.54 -18.64
N ASN A 243 5.33 25.97 -17.38
CA ASN A 243 6.47 26.08 -16.48
C ASN A 243 6.23 25.26 -15.21
N ILE A 244 7.27 24.57 -14.73
CA ILE A 244 7.26 23.97 -13.39
C ILE A 244 7.45 25.07 -12.36
N THR A 245 6.55 25.14 -11.40
CA THR A 245 6.59 26.10 -10.28
C THR A 245 7.06 25.48 -8.98
N HIS A 246 6.85 24.18 -8.79
CA HIS A 246 7.31 23.44 -7.63
C HIS A 246 7.68 22.01 -8.03
N LEU A 247 8.76 21.50 -7.43
CA LEU A 247 9.19 20.11 -7.56
C LEU A 247 9.64 19.59 -6.21
N ASP A 248 9.14 18.44 -5.81
CA ASP A 248 9.56 17.79 -4.58
C ASP A 248 9.54 16.26 -4.71
N PHE A 249 10.19 15.60 -3.76
CA PHE A 249 10.24 14.14 -3.69
C PHE A 249 9.94 13.66 -2.27
N ALA A 250 8.85 12.92 -2.09
CA ALA A 250 8.40 12.40 -0.81
C ALA A 250 9.07 11.06 -0.47
N LEU A 251 9.75 11.01 0.67
CA LEU A 251 10.36 9.81 1.24
C LEU A 251 9.50 9.31 2.39
N GLY A 252 8.99 8.07 2.29
CA GLY A 252 8.15 7.49 3.33
C GLY A 252 8.92 7.06 4.58
N GLY A 253 8.33 7.27 5.75
CA GLY A 253 8.73 6.65 7.00
C GLY A 253 8.11 5.26 7.15
N MET A 254 8.37 4.61 8.29
CA MET A 254 7.91 3.24 8.57
C MET A 254 6.39 3.08 8.47
N LEU A 255 5.65 4.12 8.83
CA LEU A 255 4.20 4.11 8.94
C LEU A 255 3.52 4.91 7.83
N SER A 256 4.26 5.51 6.89
CA SER A 256 3.63 6.27 5.80
C SER A 256 2.69 5.38 5.00
N THR A 257 1.42 5.78 4.92
CA THR A 257 0.34 5.00 4.28
C THR A 257 0.37 5.09 2.76
N GLY A 258 0.96 6.16 2.22
CA GLY A 258 0.82 6.55 0.83
C GLY A 258 -0.62 6.86 0.45
N THR A 259 -0.87 6.95 -0.85
CA THR A 259 -2.18 7.28 -1.43
C THR A 259 -2.28 6.67 -2.82
N VAL A 260 -3.45 6.11 -3.12
CA VAL A 260 -3.73 5.34 -4.35
C VAL A 260 -5.09 5.77 -4.93
N GLY A 261 -5.38 5.33 -6.14
CA GLY A 261 -6.59 5.67 -6.88
C GLY A 261 -7.78 4.76 -6.58
N VAL A 262 -7.56 3.65 -5.87
CA VAL A 262 -8.64 2.86 -5.27
C VAL A 262 -9.33 3.71 -4.20
N GLY A 263 -10.66 3.77 -4.27
CA GLY A 263 -11.47 4.44 -3.26
C GLY A 263 -11.37 3.78 -1.88
N PRO A 264 -11.98 4.38 -0.84
CA PRO A 264 -11.96 3.77 0.48
C PRO A 264 -12.68 2.42 0.45
N TYR A 265 -12.10 1.44 1.15
CA TYR A 265 -12.73 0.14 1.34
C TYR A 265 -13.87 0.26 2.36
N GLU A 266 -15.03 -0.29 2.03
CA GLU A 266 -16.20 -0.33 2.88
C GLU A 266 -16.36 -1.70 3.50
N VAL A 267 -16.45 -1.71 4.83
CA VAL A 267 -16.79 -2.89 5.63
C VAL A 267 -17.95 -2.57 6.55
N THR A 268 -18.83 -3.55 6.73
CA THR A 268 -19.87 -3.47 7.75
C THR A 268 -19.29 -3.89 9.10
N ASP A 269 -19.39 -3.02 10.11
CA ASP A 269 -18.89 -3.31 11.44
C ASP A 269 -19.81 -4.27 12.23
N GLN A 270 -19.44 -4.59 13.47
CA GLN A 270 -20.25 -5.46 14.33
C GLN A 270 -21.60 -4.86 14.74
N ALA A 271 -21.78 -3.54 14.60
CA ALA A 271 -23.02 -2.82 14.88
C ALA A 271 -23.93 -2.71 13.64
N GLY A 272 -23.46 -3.12 12.46
CA GLY A 272 -24.17 -3.01 11.20
C GLY A 272 -23.97 -1.68 10.48
N ASP A 273 -23.01 -0.86 10.94
CA ASP A 273 -22.67 0.43 10.35
C ASP A 273 -21.57 0.26 9.28
N LEU A 274 -21.66 1.03 8.19
CA LEU A 274 -20.64 1.07 7.15
C LEU A 274 -19.44 1.91 7.61
N VAL A 275 -18.27 1.30 7.64
CA VAL A 275 -17.00 1.94 7.98
C VAL A 275 -16.11 1.99 6.74
N GLN A 276 -15.58 3.18 6.46
CA GLN A 276 -14.66 3.42 5.36
C GLN A 276 -13.21 3.39 5.86
N VAL A 277 -12.40 2.58 5.19
CA VAL A 277 -10.96 2.44 5.44
C VAL A 277 -10.21 2.94 4.20
N PRO A 278 -9.43 4.03 4.29
CA PRO A 278 -8.66 4.53 3.15
C PRO A 278 -7.71 3.46 2.60
N ALA A 279 -7.67 3.30 1.28
CA ALA A 279 -6.72 2.39 0.65
C ALA A 279 -5.27 2.90 0.81
N VAL A 280 -4.34 1.97 0.99
CA VAL A 280 -2.91 2.25 1.20
C VAL A 280 -2.09 1.78 0.00
N GLY A 281 -0.91 2.38 -0.18
CA GLY A 281 -0.01 2.02 -1.25
C GLY A 281 0.65 3.21 -1.91
N GLY A 282 1.36 2.95 -3.00
CA GLY A 282 2.11 3.96 -3.72
C GLY A 282 3.24 3.34 -4.52
N SER A 283 3.94 4.18 -5.26
CA SER A 283 5.03 3.82 -6.14
C SER A 283 6.14 4.88 -6.08
N ILE A 284 7.27 4.68 -6.75
CA ILE A 284 8.25 5.77 -6.90
C ILE A 284 7.63 6.93 -7.68
N PHE A 285 6.74 6.64 -8.62
CA PHE A 285 6.03 7.66 -9.37
C PHE A 285 5.21 8.56 -8.44
N ASN A 286 4.53 8.00 -7.43
CA ASN A 286 3.76 8.77 -6.44
C ASN A 286 4.60 9.66 -5.54
N ALA A 287 5.88 9.31 -5.35
CA ALA A 287 6.77 10.12 -4.53
C ALA A 287 7.08 11.47 -5.19
N LEU A 288 6.83 11.66 -6.48
CA LEU A 288 7.15 12.87 -7.21
C LEU A 288 6.05 13.93 -7.11
N GLY A 289 6.32 15.05 -6.46
CA GLY A 289 5.41 16.19 -6.43
C GLY A 289 5.75 17.17 -7.55
N ILE A 290 4.76 17.59 -8.33
CA ILE A 290 4.96 18.55 -9.41
C ILE A 290 3.82 19.56 -9.46
N SER A 291 4.17 20.84 -9.53
CA SER A 291 3.22 21.90 -9.83
C SER A 291 3.57 22.56 -11.16
N LEU A 292 2.57 22.65 -12.03
CA LEU A 292 2.69 23.22 -13.36
C LEU A 292 1.77 24.42 -13.50
N GLU A 293 2.29 25.51 -14.04
CA GLU A 293 1.47 26.56 -14.64
C GLU A 293 1.46 26.36 -16.15
N THR A 294 0.29 26.13 -16.73
CA THR A 294 0.12 25.96 -18.18
C THR A 294 -0.70 27.11 -18.78
N GLY A 295 -0.29 27.56 -19.97
CA GLY A 295 -1.02 28.55 -20.76
C GLY A 295 -2.41 28.07 -21.23
N ILE A 296 -2.72 26.78 -21.13
CA ILE A 296 -4.01 26.20 -21.49
C ILE A 296 -5.08 26.49 -20.42
N LEU A 297 -4.67 26.59 -19.14
CA LEU A 297 -5.53 26.94 -18.00
C LEU A 297 -4.91 28.15 -17.26
N PRO A 298 -5.01 29.37 -17.83
CA PRO A 298 -4.41 30.55 -17.22
C PRO A 298 -5.03 30.83 -15.84
N GLY A 299 -4.20 30.73 -14.80
CA GLY A 299 -4.56 31.01 -13.41
C GLY A 299 -5.03 29.82 -12.58
N VAL A 300 -5.04 28.59 -13.13
CA VAL A 300 -5.28 27.36 -12.37
C VAL A 300 -4.01 26.50 -12.43
N PRO A 301 -3.21 26.46 -11.34
CA PRO A 301 -2.05 25.58 -11.29
C PRO A 301 -2.51 24.12 -11.30
N ILE A 302 -1.88 23.29 -12.14
CA ILE A 302 -2.01 21.83 -12.04
C ILE A 302 -1.01 21.41 -10.98
N ALA A 303 -1.50 21.19 -9.75
CA ALA A 303 -0.70 20.70 -8.64
C ALA A 303 -0.99 19.21 -8.43
N ILE A 304 0.04 18.40 -8.51
CA ILE A 304 0.01 16.98 -8.15
C ILE A 304 0.91 16.83 -6.93
N ASP A 305 0.29 16.51 -5.80
CA ASP A 305 0.98 16.38 -4.52
C ASP A 305 1.82 15.09 -4.48
N SER A 306 3.02 15.18 -3.92
CA SER A 306 3.82 14.00 -3.62
C SER A 306 3.24 13.19 -2.47
N HIS A 307 3.18 11.88 -2.65
CA HIS A 307 2.72 10.90 -1.65
C HIS A 307 3.82 9.87 -1.38
N ALA A 308 4.30 9.87 -0.15
CA ALA A 308 5.29 8.92 0.32
C ALA A 308 4.61 7.62 0.79
N VAL A 309 5.14 6.47 0.36
CA VAL A 309 4.72 5.14 0.84
C VAL A 309 5.78 4.55 1.75
N GLY A 310 5.35 3.95 2.86
CA GLY A 310 6.20 3.23 3.81
C GLY A 310 6.30 1.74 3.48
N PRO A 311 7.20 1.00 4.15
CA PRO A 311 7.41 -0.41 3.84
C PRO A 311 6.19 -1.26 4.17
N ILE A 312 5.47 -0.96 5.27
CA ILE A 312 4.27 -1.72 5.68
C ILE A 312 3.15 -1.49 4.67
N ALA A 313 2.85 -0.23 4.35
CA ALA A 313 1.85 0.14 3.35
C ALA A 313 2.13 -0.50 1.99
N ALA A 314 3.40 -0.49 1.53
CA ALA A 314 3.76 -1.07 0.25
C ALA A 314 3.54 -2.59 0.20
N TRP A 315 3.81 -3.31 1.29
CA TRP A 315 3.55 -4.75 1.38
C TRP A 315 2.05 -5.07 1.48
N GLU A 316 1.28 -4.29 2.24
CA GLU A 316 -0.17 -4.43 2.33
C GLU A 316 -0.83 -4.16 0.97
N ALA A 317 -0.44 -3.06 0.32
CA ALA A 317 -0.89 -2.70 -1.01
C ALA A 317 -0.59 -3.79 -2.02
N TRP A 318 0.63 -4.36 -2.02
CA TRP A 318 0.96 -5.47 -2.90
C TRP A 318 0.04 -6.68 -2.67
N GLY A 319 -0.26 -7.03 -1.42
CA GLY A 319 -1.23 -8.08 -1.10
C GLY A 319 -2.60 -7.80 -1.70
N GLN A 320 -3.08 -6.56 -1.57
CA GLN A 320 -4.36 -6.11 -2.13
C GLN A 320 -4.35 -6.14 -3.67
N THR A 321 -3.28 -5.65 -4.31
CA THR A 321 -3.09 -5.72 -5.77
C THR A 321 -3.13 -7.15 -6.27
N VAL A 322 -2.45 -8.09 -5.60
CA VAL A 322 -2.48 -9.51 -5.98
C VAL A 322 -3.89 -10.08 -5.82
N GLY A 323 -4.59 -9.76 -4.73
CA GLY A 323 -6.00 -10.13 -4.56
C GLY A 323 -6.86 -9.65 -5.73
N ALA A 324 -6.72 -8.37 -6.10
CA ALA A 324 -7.44 -7.76 -7.22
C ALA A 324 -7.10 -8.40 -8.57
N LEU A 325 -5.82 -8.66 -8.85
CA LEU A 325 -5.35 -9.34 -10.06
C LEU A 325 -5.88 -10.78 -10.18
N LEU A 326 -6.05 -11.45 -9.03
CA LEU A 326 -6.62 -12.79 -8.95
C LEU A 326 -8.16 -12.81 -8.93
N GLY A 327 -8.81 -11.65 -9.02
CA GLY A 327 -10.26 -11.54 -9.17
C GLY A 327 -11.04 -11.26 -7.88
N SER A 328 -10.42 -10.77 -6.81
CA SER A 328 -11.14 -10.43 -5.56
C SER A 328 -12.15 -9.29 -5.73
N GLY A 329 -12.05 -8.51 -6.82
CA GLY A 329 -12.91 -7.35 -7.08
C GLY A 329 -12.59 -6.12 -6.24
N TRP A 330 -11.43 -6.08 -5.56
CA TRP A 330 -11.00 -4.96 -4.72
C TRP A 330 -10.47 -3.77 -5.56
N THR A 331 -11.21 -3.36 -6.60
CA THR A 331 -10.84 -2.28 -7.52
C THR A 331 -11.99 -1.29 -7.68
N GLY A 332 -11.66 -0.02 -7.93
CA GLY A 332 -12.66 1.02 -8.20
C GLY A 332 -12.29 2.37 -7.59
N LYS A 333 -12.72 3.46 -8.25
CA LYS A 333 -12.47 4.83 -7.78
C LYS A 333 -13.44 5.30 -6.69
N GLY A 334 -14.60 4.65 -6.58
CA GLY A 334 -15.59 4.91 -5.53
C GLY A 334 -15.37 3.99 -4.32
N PRO A 335 -16.23 4.09 -3.29
CA PRO A 335 -16.18 3.17 -2.17
C PRO A 335 -16.29 1.71 -2.65
N VAL A 336 -15.38 0.86 -2.19
CA VAL A 336 -15.26 -0.53 -2.62
C VAL A 336 -15.74 -1.43 -1.49
N GLU A 337 -16.87 -2.10 -1.67
CA GLU A 337 -17.33 -3.11 -0.71
C GLU A 337 -16.36 -4.29 -0.71
N VAL A 338 -15.68 -4.50 0.42
CA VAL A 338 -14.71 -5.59 0.55
C VAL A 338 -15.29 -6.73 1.36
N SER A 339 -15.56 -7.84 0.68
CA SER A 339 -15.72 -9.13 1.34
C SER A 339 -14.38 -9.85 1.35
N PRO A 340 -13.86 -10.29 2.52
CA PRO A 340 -12.69 -11.16 2.53
C PRO A 340 -13.00 -12.41 1.70
N PRO A 341 -12.09 -12.91 0.84
CA PRO A 341 -12.37 -14.10 0.03
C PRO A 341 -12.58 -15.37 0.86
N TRP A 342 -12.07 -15.43 2.09
CA TRP A 342 -12.07 -16.64 2.92
C TRP A 342 -13.45 -17.04 3.50
N PRO A 343 -14.26 -16.14 4.11
CA PRO A 343 -15.58 -16.49 4.61
C PRO A 343 -16.52 -16.84 3.45
N GLY A 344 -16.72 -18.14 3.21
CA GLY A 344 -17.53 -18.64 2.08
C GLY A 344 -16.83 -19.71 1.24
N ILE A 345 -15.54 -19.96 1.44
CA ILE A 345 -14.84 -21.08 0.80
C ILE A 345 -15.43 -22.40 1.33
N GLY A 346 -16.25 -23.04 0.49
CA GLY A 346 -16.64 -24.43 0.65
C GLY A 346 -15.59 -25.30 -0.04
N PHE A 347 -15.01 -26.26 0.68
CA PHE A 347 -14.21 -27.29 0.04
C PHE A 347 -15.08 -28.08 -0.95
N PRO A 348 -14.51 -28.51 -2.09
CA PRO A 348 -15.25 -29.22 -3.11
C PRO A 348 -15.96 -30.44 -2.51
N VAL A 349 -17.22 -30.61 -2.88
CA VAL A 349 -18.02 -31.78 -2.52
C VAL A 349 -18.27 -32.60 -3.77
N ILE A 350 -18.23 -33.93 -3.62
CA ILE A 350 -18.56 -34.81 -4.74
C ILE A 350 -20.05 -34.62 -5.06
N PRO A 351 -20.43 -34.32 -6.31
CA PRO A 351 -21.83 -34.14 -6.67
C PRO A 351 -22.65 -35.40 -6.37
N ASP A 352 -23.85 -35.24 -5.81
CA ASP A 352 -24.73 -36.37 -5.43
C ASP A 352 -25.08 -37.27 -6.64
N SER A 353 -25.05 -36.72 -7.85
CA SER A 353 -25.26 -37.43 -9.12
C SER A 353 -24.18 -38.45 -9.48
N TRP A 354 -23.01 -38.41 -8.82
CA TRP A 354 -21.93 -39.37 -9.06
C TRP A 354 -22.21 -40.75 -8.46
N PHE A 355 -23.06 -40.82 -7.42
CA PHE A 355 -23.41 -42.07 -6.74
C PHE A 355 -24.91 -42.37 -6.73
N ASP A 356 -25.76 -41.44 -7.20
CA ASP A 356 -27.17 -41.69 -7.44
C ASP A 356 -27.35 -42.50 -8.74
N ASP A 357 -27.17 -43.82 -8.65
CA ASP A 357 -27.76 -44.78 -9.60
C ASP A 357 -29.28 -44.71 -9.44
N GLY A 358 -29.86 -43.70 -10.07
CA GLY A 358 -31.26 -43.32 -9.95
C GLY A 358 -32.14 -44.56 -9.89
N GLY A 359 -32.73 -44.79 -8.72
CA GLY A 359 -33.49 -45.99 -8.36
C GLY A 359 -34.83 -46.15 -9.10
N VAL A 360 -34.77 -46.18 -10.43
CA VAL A 360 -35.86 -46.50 -11.35
C VAL A 360 -35.28 -47.30 -12.52
N ALA A 361 -35.24 -48.63 -12.37
CA ALA A 361 -35.23 -49.51 -13.54
C ALA A 361 -36.49 -49.21 -14.38
N PRO A 362 -36.33 -48.98 -15.69
CA PRO A 362 -36.46 -50.12 -16.58
C PRO A 362 -35.48 -50.13 -17.76
N ASP A 363 -35.11 -51.35 -18.15
CA ASP A 363 -34.49 -51.77 -19.41
C ASP A 363 -33.20 -51.08 -19.86
N VAL A 364 -32.11 -51.70 -19.41
CA VAL A 364 -30.78 -51.83 -20.03
C VAL A 364 -30.74 -51.55 -21.55
N ASP A 365 -29.97 -50.54 -21.94
CA ASP A 365 -29.03 -50.66 -23.06
C ASP A 365 -27.60 -50.69 -22.47
N PRO A 366 -26.90 -51.83 -22.46
CA PRO A 366 -25.67 -52.03 -21.70
C PRO A 366 -24.43 -51.43 -22.40
N GLY A 367 -24.48 -50.15 -22.80
CA GLY A 367 -23.44 -49.59 -23.66
C GLY A 367 -23.15 -48.08 -23.63
N SER A 368 -23.70 -47.26 -22.73
CA SER A 368 -23.48 -45.80 -22.82
C SER A 368 -23.30 -45.05 -21.49
N SER A 369 -22.58 -45.60 -20.52
CA SER A 369 -22.00 -44.77 -19.46
C SER A 369 -20.71 -44.10 -19.97
N ALA A 370 -20.84 -43.02 -20.73
CA ALA A 370 -19.70 -42.23 -21.22
C ALA A 370 -18.75 -41.77 -20.08
N ALA A 371 -19.28 -41.67 -18.85
CA ALA A 371 -18.50 -41.37 -17.65
C ALA A 371 -17.62 -42.54 -17.17
N MET A 372 -18.02 -43.80 -17.35
CA MET A 372 -17.17 -44.96 -17.00
C MET A 372 -16.13 -45.26 -18.08
N ASP A 373 -16.44 -44.97 -19.36
CA ASP A 373 -15.49 -45.18 -20.46
C ASP A 373 -14.37 -44.12 -20.45
N ALA A 374 -14.68 -42.88 -20.01
CA ALA A 374 -13.69 -41.84 -19.79
C ALA A 374 -12.75 -42.10 -18.60
N LEU A 375 -13.21 -42.86 -17.59
CA LEU A 375 -12.42 -43.19 -16.39
C LEU A 375 -11.70 -44.55 -16.48
N ALA A 376 -12.08 -45.42 -17.42
CA ALA A 376 -11.38 -46.69 -17.63
C ALA A 376 -9.94 -46.53 -18.15
N GLY A 377 -9.54 -45.31 -18.52
CA GLY A 377 -8.21 -44.99 -19.07
C GLY A 377 -7.39 -43.99 -18.26
N LEU A 378 -7.85 -43.50 -17.10
CA LEU A 378 -7.09 -42.58 -16.27
C LEU A 378 -6.74 -43.26 -14.94
N ASP A 379 -5.46 -43.60 -14.77
CA ASP A 379 -4.95 -44.12 -13.51
C ASP A 379 -4.88 -42.98 -12.47
N LEU A 380 -4.87 -43.33 -11.19
CA LEU A 380 -4.60 -42.39 -10.08
C LEU A 380 -3.28 -41.62 -10.31
N ASP A 381 -2.32 -42.27 -10.97
CA ASP A 381 -1.05 -41.65 -11.35
C ASP A 381 -1.22 -40.61 -12.47
N ASP A 382 -2.13 -40.79 -13.42
CA ASP A 382 -2.44 -39.79 -14.46
C ASP A 382 -3.12 -38.55 -13.87
N ILE A 383 -3.98 -38.76 -12.86
CA ILE A 383 -4.64 -37.68 -12.13
C ILE A 383 -3.62 -36.92 -11.26
N VAL A 384 -2.68 -37.61 -10.63
CA VAL A 384 -1.61 -37.00 -9.84
C VAL A 384 -0.60 -36.26 -10.72
N ASN A 385 -0.26 -36.80 -11.89
CA ASN A 385 0.66 -36.17 -12.85
C ASN A 385 0.01 -34.94 -13.52
N ALA A 386 -1.28 -35.00 -13.86
CA ALA A 386 -2.04 -33.84 -14.34
C ALA A 386 -2.18 -32.74 -13.28
N LEU A 387 -2.19 -33.12 -12.00
CA LEU A 387 -2.34 -32.21 -10.86
C LEU A 387 -1.03 -31.52 -10.43
N LEU A 388 0.11 -32.21 -10.54
CA LEU A 388 1.40 -31.70 -10.08
C LEU A 388 2.28 -31.16 -11.22
N GLY A 389 1.95 -31.46 -12.48
CA GLY A 389 2.75 -31.06 -13.64
C GLY A 389 4.14 -31.72 -13.66
N ILE A 390 4.28 -32.87 -13.02
CA ILE A 390 5.50 -33.66 -12.96
C ILE A 390 5.12 -35.09 -13.33
N ASP A 391 5.76 -35.67 -14.35
CA ASP A 391 5.66 -37.10 -14.64
C ASP A 391 6.39 -37.87 -13.52
N ILE A 392 5.66 -38.68 -12.75
CA ILE A 392 6.25 -39.68 -11.82
C ILE A 392 6.29 -41.05 -12.49
#